data_AF-A0A127VC50-F1
#
_entry.id   AF-A0A127VC50-F1
#
_cell.length_a   1.000
_cell.length_b   1.000
_cell.length_c   1.000
_cell.angle_alpha   90.00
_cell.angle_beta   90.00
_cell.angle_gamma   90.00
#
_symmetry.space_group_name_H-M   'P 1'
#
loop_
_entity.id
_entity.type
_entity.pdbx_description
1 polymer ?
#
loop_
_entity_poly.entity_id
_entity_poly.type
_entity_poly.pdbx_seq_one_letter_code
_entity_poly.pdbx_strand_id
1 'polypeptide(L)'
;MDTTRNNLHAQMYAHYCNWEASGQSQIGYCNSEGLSFFKFNYWVRKLRSEAKPITPSASGFVAVEVAPSGMPIFEISHKNGHRISFYQTIEVSFIKELLG
;
A
#
# COMPACT_ATOMS: atom_id res chain seq x y z
N MET A 1 27.26 -16.73 15.70
CA MET A 1 25.80 -16.95 15.65
C MET A 1 25.18 -16.06 16.71
N ASP A 2 24.47 -15.01 16.29
CA ASP A 2 24.12 -13.84 17.11
C ASP A 2 22.64 -13.91 17.56
N THR A 3 22.35 -14.83 18.49
CA THR A 3 20.99 -15.19 18.97
C THR A 3 20.26 -14.03 19.66
N THR A 4 20.98 -13.00 20.09
CA THR A 4 20.46 -11.89 20.89
C THR A 4 19.62 -10.91 20.07
N ARG A 5 19.95 -10.71 18.78
CA ARG A 5 19.24 -9.73 17.91
C ARG A 5 17.81 -10.16 17.53
N ASN A 6 17.59 -11.43 17.24
CA ASN A 6 16.27 -11.94 16.86
C ASN A 6 15.29 -11.97 18.04
N ASN A 7 15.79 -12.20 19.26
CA ASN A 7 14.97 -12.23 20.47
C ASN A 7 14.45 -10.83 20.85
N LEU A 8 15.30 -9.79 20.74
CA LEU A 8 14.88 -8.42 21.04
C LEU A 8 13.75 -7.93 20.11
N HIS A 9 13.82 -8.29 18.82
CA HIS A 9 12.77 -7.94 17.88
C HIS A 9 11.41 -8.54 18.29
N ALA A 10 11.39 -9.84 18.59
CA ALA A 10 10.18 -10.54 19.01
C ALA A 10 9.60 -9.95 20.30
N GLN A 11 10.45 -9.66 21.29
CA GLN A 11 10.03 -9.01 22.54
C GLN A 11 9.41 -7.63 22.29
N MET A 12 10.07 -6.79 21.51
CA MET A 12 9.59 -5.42 21.24
C MET A 12 8.33 -5.41 20.38
N TYR A 13 8.18 -6.39 19.49
CA TYR A 13 6.95 -6.60 18.72
C TYR A 13 5.77 -7.02 19.63
N ALA A 14 6.00 -7.93 20.57
CA ALA A 14 4.97 -8.30 21.55
C ALA A 14 4.51 -7.10 22.39
N HIS A 15 5.45 -6.28 22.87
CA HIS A 15 5.12 -5.04 23.57
C HIS A 15 4.38 -4.03 22.68
N TYR A 16 4.73 -3.94 21.40
CA TYR A 16 4.01 -3.10 20.44
C TYR A 16 2.54 -3.51 20.31
N CYS A 17 2.27 -4.81 20.10
CA CYS A 17 0.90 -5.32 19.99
C CYS A 17 0.10 -5.12 21.28
N ASN A 18 0.72 -5.40 22.43
CA ASN A 18 0.08 -5.22 23.74
C ASN A 18 -0.23 -3.74 24.01
N TRP A 19 0.69 -2.84 23.68
CA TRP A 19 0.48 -1.40 23.80
C TRP A 19 -0.66 -0.93 22.89
N GLU A 20 -0.66 -1.33 21.63
CA GLU A 20 -1.67 -0.93 20.64
C GLU A 20 -3.08 -1.40 21.07
N ALA A 21 -3.20 -2.61 21.60
CA ALA A 21 -4.45 -3.14 22.14
C ALA A 21 -4.89 -2.46 23.46
N SER A 22 -3.94 -1.98 24.26
CA SER A 22 -4.23 -1.36 25.57
C SER A 22 -4.88 0.01 25.49
N GLY A 23 -4.74 0.72 24.36
CA GLY A 23 -5.23 2.09 24.18
C GLY A 23 -4.52 3.14 25.05
N GLN A 24 -3.47 2.76 25.78
CA GLN A 24 -2.71 3.67 26.64
C GLN A 24 -1.79 4.59 25.82
N SER A 25 -1.37 5.71 26.41
CA SER A 25 -0.27 6.49 25.84
C SER A 25 1.05 5.70 25.93
N GLN A 26 2.00 5.94 25.02
CA GLN A 26 3.29 5.23 25.02
C GLN A 26 4.03 5.40 26.35
N ILE A 27 3.99 6.60 26.94
CA ILE A 27 4.61 6.89 28.24
C ILE A 27 3.91 6.10 29.34
N GLY A 28 2.58 6.07 29.35
CA GLY A 28 1.79 5.31 30.33
C GLY A 28 2.12 3.81 30.30
N TYR A 29 2.17 3.24 29.10
CA TYR A 29 2.54 1.85 28.90
C TYR A 29 3.99 1.54 29.31
N CYS A 30 4.93 2.42 28.96
CA CYS A 30 6.32 2.25 29.38
C CYS A 30 6.47 2.27 30.91
N ASN A 31 5.69 3.13 31.59
CA ASN A 31 5.71 3.20 33.04
C ASN A 31 5.11 1.95 33.69
N SER A 32 4.04 1.36 33.14
CA SER A 32 3.44 0.14 33.68
C SER A 32 4.30 -1.10 33.47
N GLU A 33 4.96 -1.21 32.32
CA GLU A 33 5.76 -2.38 31.93
C GLU A 33 7.26 -2.24 32.28
N GLY A 34 7.67 -1.13 32.90
CA GLY A 34 9.08 -0.89 33.25
C GLY A 34 10.00 -0.73 32.03
N LEU A 35 9.47 -0.23 30.92
CA LEU A 35 10.23 -0.03 29.67
C LEU A 35 10.83 1.36 29.57
N SER A 36 11.98 1.45 28.90
CA SER A 36 12.53 2.76 28.52
C SER A 36 11.69 3.38 27.41
N PHE A 37 11.12 4.55 27.67
CA PHE A 37 10.33 5.30 26.69
C PHE A 37 11.08 5.54 25.38
N PHE A 38 12.34 6.00 25.45
CA PHE A 38 13.14 6.28 24.25
C PHE A 38 13.36 5.03 23.39
N LYS A 39 13.64 3.88 24.04
CA LYS A 39 13.82 2.60 23.35
C LYS A 39 12.51 2.15 22.71
N PHE A 40 11.41 2.20 23.46
CA PHE A 40 10.11 1.76 22.95
C PHE A 40 9.59 2.66 21.82
N ASN A 41 9.72 3.98 21.95
CA ASN A 41 9.36 4.94 20.90
C ASN A 41 10.12 4.67 19.58
N TYR A 42 11.41 4.33 19.66
CA TYR A 42 12.18 3.90 18.48
C TYR A 42 11.53 2.69 17.80
N TRP A 43 11.17 1.67 18.57
CA TRP A 43 10.54 0.45 18.05
C TRP A 43 9.15 0.71 17.49
N VAL A 44 8.33 1.53 18.14
CA VAL A 44 7.01 1.95 17.62
C VAL A 44 7.17 2.62 16.25
N ARG A 45 8.11 3.56 16.12
CA ARG A 45 8.37 4.24 14.84
C ARG A 45 8.84 3.27 13.76
N LYS A 46 9.73 2.34 14.11
CA LYS A 46 10.26 1.31 13.21
C LYS A 46 9.15 0.38 12.72
N LEU A 47 8.35 -0.20 13.62
CA LEU A 47 7.29 -1.16 13.29
C LEU A 47 6.17 -0.51 12.48
N ARG A 48 5.83 0.76 12.75
CA ARG A 48 4.89 1.52 11.91
C ARG A 48 5.41 1.77 10.50
N SER A 49 6.72 1.98 10.34
CA SER A 49 7.31 2.15 9.01
C SER A 49 7.38 0.85 8.21
N GLU A 50 7.47 -0.29 8.88
CA GLU A 50 7.44 -1.63 8.25
C GLU A 50 6.00 -2.07 7.93
N ALA A 51 5.02 -1.70 8.75
CA ALA A 51 3.60 -1.99 8.52
C ALA A 51 2.96 -1.11 7.45
N LYS A 52 3.53 0.08 7.18
CA LYS A 52 3.08 0.91 6.06
C LYS A 52 3.58 0.25 4.76
N PRO A 53 2.71 -0.03 3.77
CA PRO A 53 3.20 -0.37 2.43
C PRO A 53 4.17 0.73 2.03
N ILE A 54 5.36 0.34 1.54
CA ILE A 54 6.48 1.22 1.20
C ILE A 54 5.93 2.41 0.39
N THR A 55 5.54 3.48 1.07
CA THR A 55 5.31 4.76 0.41
C THR A 55 6.71 5.23 0.12
N PRO A 56 7.11 5.36 -1.16
CA PRO A 56 8.44 5.83 -1.48
C PRO A 56 8.65 7.13 -0.71
N SER A 57 9.72 7.12 0.10
CA SER A 57 10.22 8.25 0.87
C SER A 57 10.02 9.56 0.13
N ALA A 58 9.19 10.47 0.66
CA ALA A 58 9.11 11.91 0.35
C ALA A 58 9.68 12.35 -1.02
N SER A 59 9.33 11.64 -2.09
CA SER A 59 9.57 12.11 -3.44
C SER A 59 8.37 13.00 -3.73
N GLY A 60 8.56 14.10 -4.45
CA GLY A 60 7.46 14.98 -4.86
C GLY A 60 6.44 14.32 -5.79
N PHE A 61 6.41 12.99 -5.84
CA PHE A 61 5.55 12.18 -6.69
C PHE A 61 4.58 11.39 -5.82
N VAL A 62 3.30 11.56 -6.10
CA VAL A 62 2.23 10.75 -5.54
C VAL A 62 2.08 9.50 -6.41
N ALA A 63 1.98 8.33 -5.79
CA ALA A 63 1.60 7.13 -6.50
C ALA A 63 0.12 7.24 -6.91
N VAL A 64 -0.14 7.22 -8.21
CA VAL A 64 -1.51 7.13 -8.74
C VAL A 64 -1.80 5.67 -9.02
N GLU A 65 -2.80 5.11 -8.34
CA GLU A 65 -3.34 3.81 -8.71
C GLU A 65 -4.04 3.94 -10.06
N VAL A 66 -3.36 3.46 -11.11
CA VAL A 66 -3.98 3.27 -12.41
C VAL A 66 -4.87 2.06 -12.25
N ALA A 67 -6.18 2.25 -12.06
CA ALA A 67 -7.14 1.18 -12.24
C ALA A 67 -6.82 0.49 -13.58
N PRO A 68 -6.87 -0.85 -13.69
CA PRO A 68 -6.68 -1.50 -14.97
C PRO A 68 -7.77 -0.96 -15.90
N SER A 69 -7.43 0.04 -16.71
CA SER A 69 -8.23 0.39 -17.88
C SER A 69 -8.19 -0.89 -18.69
N GLY A 70 -9.31 -1.62 -18.72
CA GLY A 70 -9.37 -2.89 -19.44
C GLY A 70 -8.74 -2.70 -20.81
N MET A 71 -7.88 -3.61 -21.24
CA MET A 71 -7.34 -3.51 -22.59
C MET A 71 -8.54 -3.47 -23.56
N PRO A 72 -8.59 -2.51 -24.50
CA PRO A 72 -9.68 -2.49 -25.46
C PRO A 72 -9.66 -3.82 -26.22
N ILE A 73 -10.82 -4.45 -26.32
CA ILE A 73 -10.94 -5.73 -27.03
C ILE A 73 -11.04 -5.53 -28.55
N PHE A 74 -11.37 -4.30 -28.96
CA PHE A 74 -11.48 -3.89 -30.36
C PHE A 74 -11.21 -2.39 -30.48
N GLU A 75 -10.57 -1.98 -31.57
CA GLU A 75 -10.27 -0.56 -31.82
C GLU A 75 -10.35 -0.25 -33.32
N ILE A 76 -10.93 0.91 -33.64
CA ILE A 76 -10.98 1.48 -34.99
C ILE A 76 -10.07 2.70 -35.00
N SER A 77 -9.06 2.71 -35.88
CA SER A 77 -8.13 3.84 -36.08
C SER A 77 -8.35 4.49 -37.44
N HIS A 78 -8.58 5.80 -37.46
CA HIS A 78 -8.79 6.57 -38.69
C HIS A 78 -7.54 7.39 -39.07
N LYS A 79 -7.36 7.68 -40.37
CA LYS A 79 -6.14 8.34 -40.91
C LYS A 79 -5.88 9.74 -40.35
N ASN A 80 -6.90 10.41 -39.83
CA ASN A 80 -6.82 11.72 -39.19
C ASN A 80 -6.42 11.64 -37.70
N GLY A 81 -6.08 10.45 -37.19
CA GLY A 81 -5.62 10.24 -35.81
C GLY A 81 -6.74 9.99 -34.80
N HIS A 82 -8.01 9.99 -35.22
CA HIS A 82 -9.11 9.62 -34.34
C HIS A 82 -9.13 8.11 -34.11
N ARG A 83 -9.39 7.71 -32.85
CA ARG A 83 -9.47 6.31 -32.41
C ARG A 83 -10.76 6.08 -31.63
N ILE A 84 -11.43 4.98 -31.93
CA ILE A 84 -12.61 4.51 -31.19
C ILE A 84 -12.24 3.16 -30.57
N SER A 85 -12.24 3.08 -29.25
CA SER A 85 -11.84 1.89 -28.50
C SER A 85 -13.03 1.30 -27.75
N PHE A 86 -13.16 -0.02 -27.79
CA PHE A 86 -14.26 -0.75 -27.19
C PHE A 86 -13.76 -1.70 -26.10
N TYR A 87 -14.45 -1.69 -24.97
CA TYR A 87 -14.05 -2.38 -23.74
C TYR A 87 -14.99 -3.53 -23.38
N GLN A 88 -15.99 -3.80 -24.24
CA GLN A 88 -16.99 -4.85 -24.09
C GLN A 88 -17.22 -5.53 -25.44
N THR A 89 -17.71 -6.77 -25.43
CA THR A 89 -18.06 -7.54 -26.64
C THR A 89 -19.10 -6.83 -27.46
N ILE A 90 -18.91 -6.78 -28.78
CA ILE A 90 -19.77 -6.08 -29.72
C ILE A 90 -20.13 -6.99 -30.87
N GLU A 91 -21.39 -6.90 -31.30
CA GLU A 91 -21.91 -7.61 -32.45
C GLU A 91 -21.36 -7.08 -33.77
N VAL A 92 -21.06 -7.98 -34.70
CA VAL A 92 -20.50 -7.63 -36.01
C VAL A 92 -21.46 -6.74 -36.83
N SER A 93 -22.78 -6.89 -36.64
CA SER A 93 -23.79 -6.03 -37.28
C SER A 93 -23.63 -4.57 -36.87
N PHE A 94 -23.45 -4.30 -35.58
CA PHE A 94 -23.24 -2.95 -35.06
C PHE A 94 -21.96 -2.31 -35.60
N ILE A 95 -20.88 -3.08 -35.74
CA ILE A 95 -19.61 -2.57 -36.31
C ILE A 95 -19.81 -2.15 -37.77
N LYS A 96 -20.59 -2.91 -38.54
CA LYS A 96 -20.89 -2.58 -39.95
C LYS A 96 -21.71 -1.30 -40.06
N GLU A 97 -22.74 -1.13 -39.23
CA GLU A 97 -23.53 0.10 -39.17
C GLU A 97 -22.69 1.32 -38.79
N LEU A 98 -21.73 1.15 -37.87
CA LEU A 98 -20.84 2.23 -37.44
C LEU A 98 -19.86 2.67 -38.55
N LEU A 99 -19.44 1.74 -39.40
CA LEU A 99 -18.44 1.97 -40.45
C LEU A 99 -19.05 2.43 -41.78
N GLY A 100 -20.36 2.23 -41.99
CA GLY A 100 -21.07 2.60 -43.22
C GLY A 100 -20.94 1.54 -44.31
#